data_AF-N9N390-F1
#
_entry.id   AF-N9N390-F1
#
_cell.length_a   1.000
_cell.length_b   1.000
_cell.length_c   1.000
_cell.angle_alpha   90.00
_cell.angle_beta   90.00
_cell.angle_gamma   90.00
#
_symmetry.space_group_name_H-M   'P 1'
#
loop_
_entity.id
_entity.type
_entity.pdbx_description
1 polymer ?
#
loop_
_entity_poly.entity_id
_entity_poly.type
_entity_poly.pdbx_seq_one_letter_code
_entity_poly.pdbx_strand_id
1 'polypeptide(L)'
;MKSHDHLLDRQYDQEHYNCVHFVHDAAMDLYEIDRGEALELFMKPIKEKVFLPSRLKLLNPLPMPKEGCIVAFHPRLRNKPPHVGLFRGGKVLHLTEGGVSFLRIEVIQAMGFSRISYYD
;
A
#
# COMPACT_ATOMS: atom_id res chain seq x y z
N MET A 1 -17.36 -10.11 6.74
CA MET A 1 -16.26 -9.42 6.04
C MET A 1 -16.26 -9.92 4.60
N LYS A 2 -16.26 -9.05 3.58
CA LYS A 2 -16.28 -9.46 2.16
C LYS A 2 -15.10 -10.36 1.82
N SER A 3 -15.20 -11.32 0.90
CA SER A 3 -14.01 -12.05 0.43
C SER A 3 -13.07 -11.09 -0.31
N HIS A 4 -11.77 -11.43 -0.40
CA HIS A 4 -10.78 -10.68 -1.17
C HIS A 4 -10.28 -11.44 -2.40
N ASP A 5 -10.85 -12.62 -2.70
CA ASP A 5 -10.37 -13.49 -3.77
C ASP A 5 -10.42 -12.80 -5.14
N HIS A 6 -11.45 -12.00 -5.40
CA HIS A 6 -11.59 -11.23 -6.65
C HIS A 6 -10.53 -10.14 -6.82
N LEU A 7 -9.84 -9.76 -5.76
CA LEU A 7 -8.73 -8.82 -5.82
C LEU A 7 -7.42 -9.51 -6.21
N LEU A 8 -7.34 -10.84 -6.14
CA LEU A 8 -6.11 -11.58 -6.45
C LEU A 8 -5.78 -11.57 -7.94
N ASP A 9 -6.77 -11.35 -8.81
CA ASP A 9 -6.58 -11.30 -10.27
C ASP A 9 -6.04 -9.95 -10.78
N ARG A 10 -5.88 -8.94 -9.90
CA ARG A 10 -5.40 -7.61 -10.29
C ARG A 10 -3.94 -7.69 -10.77
N GLN A 11 -3.66 -6.99 -11.86
CA GLN A 11 -2.35 -6.98 -12.51
C GLN A 11 -1.69 -5.63 -12.36
N TYR A 12 -0.38 -5.66 -12.12
CA TYR A 12 0.43 -4.45 -12.05
C TYR A 12 0.63 -3.86 -13.45
N ASP A 13 0.46 -2.55 -13.54
CA ASP A 13 0.81 -1.73 -14.68
C ASP A 13 1.66 -0.56 -14.19
N GLN A 14 2.87 -0.44 -14.74
CA GLN A 14 3.85 0.55 -14.30
C GLN A 14 3.37 2.01 -14.48
N GLU A 15 2.51 2.25 -15.47
CA GLU A 15 2.04 3.60 -15.83
C GLU A 15 0.69 3.92 -15.19
N HIS A 16 -0.19 2.93 -15.03
CA HIS A 16 -1.60 3.13 -14.70
C HIS A 16 -2.07 2.43 -13.42
N TYR A 17 -1.37 1.39 -12.94
CA TYR A 17 -1.89 0.58 -11.82
C TYR A 17 -0.80 -0.08 -10.97
N ASN A 18 -0.51 0.51 -9.83
CA ASN A 18 0.53 0.05 -8.91
C ASN A 18 -0.02 -0.19 -7.49
N CYS A 19 0.86 -0.49 -6.54
CA CYS A 19 0.49 -0.80 -5.16
C CYS A 19 -0.39 0.27 -4.49
N VAL A 20 -0.25 1.56 -4.81
CA VAL A 20 -1.07 2.62 -4.23
C VAL A 20 -2.51 2.57 -4.74
N HIS A 21 -2.68 2.37 -6.05
CA HIS A 21 -3.99 2.20 -6.68
C HIS A 21 -4.70 0.98 -6.11
N PHE A 22 -4.00 -0.13 -6.04
CA PHE A 22 -4.53 -1.36 -5.47
C PHE A 22 -4.98 -1.21 -4.02
N VAL A 23 -4.20 -0.52 -3.18
CA VAL A 23 -4.56 -0.28 -1.77
C VAL A 23 -5.81 0.58 -1.64
N HIS A 24 -5.97 1.60 -2.50
CA HIS A 24 -7.19 2.40 -2.54
C HIS A 24 -8.40 1.55 -2.95
N ASP A 25 -8.31 0.81 -4.05
CA ASP A 25 -9.38 -0.06 -4.53
C ASP A 25 -9.79 -1.10 -3.50
N ALA A 26 -8.81 -1.77 -2.89
CA ALA A 26 -9.04 -2.80 -1.88
C ALA A 26 -9.66 -2.22 -0.60
N ALA A 27 -9.28 -0.98 -0.21
CA ALA A 27 -9.88 -0.29 0.93
C ALA A 27 -11.36 0.05 0.66
N MET A 28 -11.65 0.59 -0.53
CA MET A 28 -13.01 0.90 -0.97
C MET A 28 -13.87 -0.36 -1.04
N ASP A 29 -13.37 -1.41 -1.69
CA ASP A 29 -14.11 -2.65 -1.88
C ASP A 29 -14.43 -3.36 -0.56
N LEU A 30 -13.41 -3.57 0.29
CA LEU A 30 -13.50 -4.44 1.46
C LEU A 30 -14.03 -3.72 2.71
N TYR A 31 -13.79 -2.41 2.82
CA TYR A 31 -14.05 -1.63 4.04
C TYR A 31 -14.83 -0.34 3.78
N GLU A 32 -15.14 0.01 2.53
CA GLU A 32 -15.87 1.23 2.16
C GLU A 32 -15.13 2.51 2.62
N ILE A 33 -13.79 2.46 2.59
CA ILE A 33 -12.93 3.58 3.00
C ILE A 33 -12.35 4.26 1.76
N ASP A 34 -12.78 5.50 1.51
CA ASP A 34 -12.25 6.35 0.45
C ASP A 34 -11.00 7.11 0.93
N ARG A 35 -9.92 6.96 0.17
CA ARG A 35 -8.62 7.63 0.40
C ARG A 35 -8.07 8.28 -0.86
N GLY A 36 -8.90 8.46 -1.89
CA GLY A 36 -8.49 8.94 -3.21
C GLY A 36 -7.74 10.26 -3.12
N GLU A 37 -8.29 11.23 -2.38
CA GLU A 37 -7.68 12.56 -2.19
C GLU A 37 -6.30 12.47 -1.52
N ALA A 38 -6.18 11.74 -0.40
CA ALA A 38 -4.93 11.61 0.33
C ALA A 38 -3.86 10.83 -0.48
N LEU A 39 -4.29 9.93 -1.37
CA LEU A 39 -3.43 9.10 -2.19
C LEU A 39 -3.16 9.65 -3.60
N GLU A 40 -3.85 10.70 -4.05
CA GLU A 40 -3.76 11.24 -5.40
C GLU A 40 -2.31 11.55 -5.82
N LEU A 41 -1.57 12.24 -4.93
CA LEU A 41 -0.16 12.57 -5.16
C LEU A 41 0.77 11.35 -5.19
N PHE A 42 0.31 10.21 -4.67
CA PHE A 42 0.98 8.92 -4.67
C PHE A 42 0.47 7.99 -5.78
N MET A 43 -0.54 8.38 -6.55
CA MET A 43 -1.07 7.61 -7.68
C MET A 43 -0.44 7.99 -9.02
N LYS A 44 0.13 9.20 -9.16
CA LYS A 44 0.79 9.67 -10.39
C LYS A 44 1.77 8.66 -11.05
N PRO A 45 2.02 8.70 -12.37
CA PRO A 45 2.96 7.79 -13.03
C PRO A 45 4.34 7.77 -12.36
N ILE A 46 5.02 6.63 -12.34
CA ILE A 46 6.34 6.48 -11.66
C ILE A 46 7.37 7.49 -12.20
N LYS A 47 7.35 7.77 -13.52
CA LYS A 47 8.25 8.72 -14.17
C LYS A 47 8.05 10.17 -13.71
N GLU A 48 6.86 10.49 -13.18
CA GLU A 48 6.49 11.82 -12.69
C GLU A 48 6.61 11.95 -11.16
N LYS A 49 6.87 10.84 -10.48
CA LYS A 49 6.96 10.78 -9.02
C LYS A 49 8.36 11.13 -8.53
N VAL A 50 8.55 12.37 -8.11
CA VAL A 50 9.55 12.68 -7.07
C VAL A 50 8.92 12.36 -5.72
N PHE A 51 9.33 11.26 -5.10
CA PHE A 51 8.88 10.93 -3.75
C PHE A 51 9.51 11.90 -2.75
N LEU A 52 8.67 12.70 -2.11
CA LEU A 52 9.06 13.53 -0.97
C LEU A 52 8.55 12.87 0.30
N PRO A 53 9.43 12.50 1.25
CA PRO A 53 9.01 11.89 2.52
C PRO A 53 7.97 12.72 3.30
N SER A 54 7.98 14.05 3.13
CA SER A 54 6.98 14.95 3.71
C SER A 54 5.55 14.65 3.27
N ARG A 55 5.33 14.04 2.11
CA ARG A 55 3.98 13.67 1.64
C ARG A 55 3.31 12.66 2.54
N LEU A 56 4.07 11.80 3.22
CA LEU A 56 3.51 10.83 4.17
C LEU A 56 2.84 11.50 5.38
N LYS A 57 3.12 12.79 5.64
CA LYS A 57 2.43 13.58 6.67
C LYS A 57 0.98 13.92 6.30
N LEU A 58 0.60 13.75 5.03
CA LEU A 58 -0.78 13.92 4.57
C LEU A 58 -1.65 12.71 4.96
N LEU A 59 -1.03 11.59 5.31
CA LEU A 59 -1.71 10.42 5.84
C LEU A 59 -1.74 10.48 7.36
N ASN A 60 -2.80 9.95 7.97
CA ASN A 60 -2.96 9.93 9.42
C ASN A 60 -2.16 8.78 10.02
N PRO A 61 -1.05 9.01 10.75
CA PRO A 61 -0.22 7.92 11.25
C PRO A 61 -0.92 7.15 12.37
N LEU A 62 -0.72 5.83 12.38
CA LEU A 62 -1.24 4.94 13.40
C LEU A 62 -0.08 4.29 14.18
N PRO A 63 -0.21 4.13 15.52
CA PRO A 63 0.82 3.48 16.33
C PRO A 63 0.84 1.95 16.15
N MET A 64 -0.28 1.35 15.74
CA MET A 64 -0.46 -0.08 15.51
C MET A 64 -1.38 -0.30 14.30
N PRO A 65 -1.26 -1.44 13.59
CA PRO A 65 -2.13 -1.71 12.45
C PRO A 65 -3.57 -1.96 12.92
N LYS A 66 -4.54 -1.55 12.10
CA LYS A 66 -5.96 -1.90 12.24
C LYS A 66 -6.49 -2.38 10.89
N GLU A 67 -7.59 -3.13 10.90
CA GLU A 67 -8.22 -3.62 9.68
C GLU A 67 -8.48 -2.47 8.69
N GLY A 68 -8.10 -2.67 7.44
CA GLY A 68 -8.27 -1.70 6.37
C GLY A 68 -7.28 -0.53 6.38
N CYS A 69 -6.29 -0.50 7.28
CA CYS A 69 -5.27 0.55 7.25
C CYS A 69 -4.21 0.32 6.16
N ILE A 70 -3.52 1.39 5.77
CA ILE A 70 -2.36 1.31 4.88
C ILE A 70 -1.15 0.86 5.70
N VAL A 71 -0.41 -0.11 5.18
CA VAL A 71 0.91 -0.52 5.68
C VAL A 71 1.96 -0.06 4.68
N ALA A 72 2.88 0.80 5.12
CA ALA A 72 3.98 1.28 4.29
C ALA A 72 5.31 0.63 4.70
N PHE A 73 5.97 0.02 3.73
CA PHE A 73 7.27 -0.62 3.84
C PHE A 73 8.34 0.29 3.25
N HIS A 74 9.19 0.84 4.10
CA HIS A 74 10.19 1.84 3.71
C HIS A 74 11.49 1.13 3.29
N PRO A 75 12.02 1.39 2.07
CA PRO A 75 13.30 0.85 1.66
C PRO A 75 14.45 1.46 2.49
N ARG A 76 15.63 0.83 2.45
CA ARG A 76 16.84 1.38 3.10
C ARG A 76 17.24 2.75 2.54
N LEU A 77 17.00 2.99 1.25
CA LEU A 77 17.26 4.27 0.58
C LEU A 77 16.10 5.24 0.83
N ARG A 78 16.33 6.28 1.62
CA ARG A 78 15.28 7.22 2.08
C ARG A 78 14.53 7.97 0.97
N ASN A 79 15.13 8.11 -0.21
CA ASN A 79 14.56 8.85 -1.33
C ASN A 79 13.74 7.95 -2.28
N LYS A 80 13.70 6.63 -2.04
CA LYS A 80 12.81 5.74 -2.78
C LYS A 80 11.42 5.75 -2.13
N PRO A 81 10.33 5.73 -2.93
CA PRO A 81 8.99 5.61 -2.40
C PRO A 81 8.82 4.31 -1.60
N PRO A 82 8.03 4.31 -0.52
CA PRO A 82 7.69 3.09 0.18
C PRO A 82 6.80 2.20 -0.69
N HIS A 83 6.93 0.90 -0.51
CA HIS A 83 5.93 -0.05 -0.99
C HIS A 83 4.74 -0.04 -0.04
N VAL A 84 3.51 -0.19 -0.53
CA VAL A 84 2.30 -0.16 0.31
C VAL A 84 1.42 -1.39 0.13
N GLY A 85 0.67 -1.71 1.18
CA GLY A 85 -0.36 -2.75 1.18
C GLY A 85 -1.49 -2.42 2.14
N LEU A 86 -2.58 -3.19 2.07
CA LEU A 86 -3.75 -3.05 2.94
C LEU A 86 -3.71 -4.09 4.06
N PHE A 87 -3.80 -3.66 5.32
CA PHE A 87 -3.83 -4.58 6.45
C PHE A 87 -5.19 -5.29 6.55
N ARG A 88 -5.15 -6.61 6.67
CA ARG A 88 -6.33 -7.46 6.74
C ARG A 88 -6.03 -8.79 7.42
N GLY A 89 -6.80 -9.16 8.44
CA GLY A 89 -6.75 -10.48 9.07
C GLY A 89 -5.35 -10.87 9.56
N GLY A 90 -4.61 -9.91 10.12
CA GLY A 90 -3.23 -10.12 10.59
C GLY A 90 -2.17 -10.24 9.47
N LYS A 91 -2.55 -9.97 8.23
CA LYS A 91 -1.69 -10.03 7.03
C LYS A 91 -1.85 -8.75 6.22
N VAL A 92 -1.13 -8.67 5.11
CA VAL A 92 -1.14 -7.54 4.19
C VAL A 92 -1.47 -8.05 2.80
N LEU A 93 -2.50 -7.46 2.21
CA LEU A 93 -2.84 -7.63 0.81
C LEU A 93 -2.08 -6.56 0.01
N HIS A 94 -1.22 -6.94 -0.92
CA HIS A 94 -0.43 -6.00 -1.69
C HIS A 94 -0.18 -6.47 -3.12
N LEU A 95 -0.02 -5.50 -4.01
CA LEU A 95 0.30 -5.71 -5.42
C LEU A 95 1.77 -5.43 -5.69
N THR A 96 2.44 -6.35 -6.37
CA THR A 96 3.79 -6.18 -6.93
C THR A 96 3.78 -6.43 -8.43
N GLU A 97 4.91 -6.28 -9.11
CA GLU A 97 5.05 -6.67 -10.52
C GLU A 97 4.68 -8.14 -10.78
N GLY A 98 4.84 -9.02 -9.78
CA GLY A 98 4.43 -10.43 -9.87
C GLY A 98 2.95 -10.70 -9.57
N GLY A 99 2.13 -9.66 -9.39
CA GLY A 99 0.71 -9.77 -9.04
C GLY A 99 0.42 -9.54 -7.56
N VAL A 100 -0.84 -9.81 -7.17
CA VAL A 100 -1.33 -9.63 -5.80
C VAL A 100 -0.94 -10.82 -4.92
N SER A 101 -0.56 -10.52 -3.69
CA SER A 101 -0.30 -11.53 -2.68
C SER A 101 -0.82 -11.11 -1.30
N PHE A 102 -1.09 -12.12 -0.46
CA PHE A 102 -1.62 -11.94 0.89
C PHE A 102 -0.69 -12.56 1.93
N LEU A 103 0.26 -11.76 2.41
CA LEU A 103 1.40 -12.23 3.18
C LEU A 103 1.45 -11.59 4.57
N ARG A 104 2.13 -12.25 5.51
CA ARG A 104 2.39 -11.64 6.83
C ARG A 104 3.37 -10.48 6.72
N ILE A 105 3.25 -9.50 7.61
CA ILE A 105 4.09 -8.30 7.63
C ILE A 105 5.58 -8.67 7.67
N GLU A 106 5.96 -9.66 8.47
CA GLU A 106 7.36 -10.05 8.66
C GLU A 106 7.98 -10.63 7.38
N VAL A 107 7.16 -11.33 6.57
CA VAL A 107 7.58 -11.89 5.28
C VAL A 107 7.87 -10.77 4.29
N ILE A 108 6.99 -9.77 4.21
CA ILE A 108 7.17 -8.62 3.32
C ILE A 108 8.36 -7.79 3.79
N GLN A 109 8.49 -7.53 5.10
CA GLN A 109 9.60 -6.76 5.67
C GLN A 109 10.97 -7.39 5.32
N ALA A 110 11.06 -8.72 5.35
CA ALA A 110 12.27 -9.46 5.01
C ALA A 110 12.70 -9.30 3.54
N MET A 111 11.85 -8.76 2.65
CA MET A 111 12.17 -8.46 1.25
C MET A 111 13.09 -7.22 1.07
N GLY A 112 13.73 -6.74 2.14
CA GLY A 112 14.75 -5.69 2.09
C GLY A 112 14.30 -4.32 2.64
N PHE A 113 13.16 -4.26 3.33
CA PHE A 113 12.66 -3.03 3.94
C PHE A 113 13.27 -2.80 5.33
N SER A 114 13.51 -1.53 5.67
CA SER A 114 14.15 -1.14 6.93
C SER A 114 13.16 -0.77 8.02
N ARG A 115 11.96 -0.32 7.64
CA ARG A 115 10.95 0.19 8.55
C ARG A 115 9.55 -0.09 8.01
N ILE A 116 8.62 -0.31 8.92
CA ILE A 116 7.18 -0.38 8.65
C ILE A 116 6.50 0.80 9.34
N SER A 117 5.50 1.38 8.71
CA SER A 117 4.59 2.34 9.34
C SER A 117 3.15 2.10 8.92
N TYR A 118 2.21 2.57 9.72
CA TYR A 118 0.78 2.37 9.52
C TYR A 118 0.08 3.71 9.36
N TYR A 119 -0.91 3.75 8.48
CA TYR A 119 -1.71 4.96 8.25
C TYR A 119 -3.18 4.64 8.08
N ASP A 120 -4.04 5.52 8.59
CA ASP A 120 -5.47 5.52 8.31
C ASP A 120 -5.82 6.22 7.01
#